data_AF-A0A2V8NCD0-F1
#
_entry.id   AF-A0A2V8NCD0-F1
#
_cell.length_a   1.000
_cell.length_b   1.000
_cell.length_c   1.000
_cell.angle_alpha   90.00
_cell.angle_beta   90.00
_cell.angle_gamma   90.00
#
_symmetry.space_group_name_H-M   'P 1'
#
loop_
_entity.id
_entity.type
_entity.pdbx_description
1 polymer ?
#
loop_
_entity_poly.entity_id
_entity_poly.type
_entity_poly.pdbx_seq_one_letter_code
_entity_poly.pdbx_strand_id
1 'polypeptide(L)'
;MRHDLDLRFRLMGFLPLLFFAGQTVHYWRFGGLGNLLWMCNTGNLLMAAGLFLGHREIIRAAAIWTLPGLGIWLWYVARDANLSSTLAHVGGIVIGMIALRRVRMDRVAWLYAFAWSLILQIAARLFTDPALNVNLAHSIQRGWESVFSSYWKFRLTLTLLIALILWLLGRALHWLWPATDQFVKENSQVA
;
A
#
# COMPACT_ATOMS: atom_id res chain seq x y z
N MET A 1 5.70 11.93 25.10
CA MET A 1 5.02 13.12 24.53
C MET A 1 4.90 12.94 23.02
N ARG A 2 3.70 12.59 22.51
CA ARG A 2 3.46 12.48 21.06
C ARG A 2 3.48 13.91 20.50
N HIS A 3 4.52 14.27 19.76
CA HIS A 3 4.44 15.47 18.95
C HIS A 3 3.38 15.22 17.88
N ASP A 4 2.26 15.93 17.99
CA ASP A 4 1.25 15.97 16.95
C ASP A 4 1.90 16.39 15.62
N LEU A 5 1.46 15.75 14.55
CA LEU A 5 1.96 16.08 13.23
C LEU A 5 1.40 17.45 12.83
N ASP A 6 2.31 18.37 12.48
CA ASP A 6 1.94 19.73 12.08
C ASP A 6 0.89 19.73 10.95
N LEU A 7 0.03 20.74 10.95
CA LEU A 7 -1.05 20.87 9.98
C LEU A 7 -0.52 20.85 8.55
N ARG A 8 0.61 21.51 8.26
CA ARG A 8 1.20 21.52 6.90
C ARG A 8 1.57 20.13 6.44
N PHE A 9 2.06 19.29 7.34
CA PHE A 9 2.37 17.90 7.04
C PHE A 9 1.11 17.08 6.74
N ARG A 10 0.04 17.27 7.52
CA ARG A 10 -1.25 16.60 7.32
C ARG A 10 -1.89 16.99 5.99
N LEU A 11 -1.78 18.27 5.60
CA LEU A 11 -2.29 18.79 4.34
C LEU A 11 -1.60 18.19 3.10
N MET A 12 -0.41 17.58 3.24
CA MET A 12 0.18 16.82 2.13
C MET A 12 -0.72 15.68 1.66
N GLY A 13 -1.67 15.22 2.48
CA GLY A 13 -2.66 14.20 2.12
C GLY A 13 -3.52 14.56 0.90
N PHE A 14 -3.63 15.85 0.56
CA PHE A 14 -4.29 16.27 -0.67
C PHE A 14 -3.60 15.76 -1.93
N LEU A 15 -2.27 15.63 -1.95
CA LEU A 15 -1.54 15.15 -3.12
C LEU A 15 -1.90 13.70 -3.49
N PRO A 16 -1.77 12.69 -2.60
CA PRO A 16 -2.18 11.33 -2.93
C PRO A 16 -3.70 11.22 -3.14
N LEU A 17 -4.51 12.04 -2.47
CA LEU A 17 -5.95 12.10 -2.75
C LEU A 17 -6.23 12.56 -4.19
N LEU A 18 -5.53 13.59 -4.67
CA LEU A 18 -5.66 14.07 -6.06
C LEU A 18 -5.16 13.03 -7.07
N PHE A 19 -4.09 12.29 -6.77
CA PHE A 19 -3.63 11.19 -7.63
C PHE A 19 -4.71 10.09 -7.75
N PHE A 20 -5.30 9.69 -6.62
CA PHE A 20 -6.41 8.73 -6.60
C PHE A 20 -7.66 9.26 -7.32
N ALA A 21 -8.00 10.54 -7.14
CA ALA A 21 -9.13 11.18 -7.80
C ALA A 21 -8.93 11.25 -9.32
N GLY A 22 -7.71 11.61 -9.77
CA GLY A 22 -7.36 11.59 -11.19
C GLY A 22 -7.52 10.19 -11.80
N GLN A 23 -7.07 9.16 -11.10
CA GLN A 23 -7.24 7.78 -11.54
C GLN A 23 -8.70 7.32 -11.53
N THR A 24 -9.49 7.78 -10.56
CA THR A 24 -10.94 7.56 -10.50
C THR A 24 -11.64 8.18 -11.72
N VAL A 25 -11.32 9.43 -12.06
CA VAL A 25 -11.88 10.10 -13.25
C VAL A 25 -11.49 9.36 -14.51
N HIS A 26 -10.24 8.87 -14.61
CA HIS A 26 -9.80 8.07 -15.74
C HIS A 26 -10.62 6.79 -15.89
N TYR A 27 -10.71 5.94 -14.86
CA TYR A 27 -11.48 4.70 -14.94
C TYR A 27 -12.99 4.91 -15.04
N TRP A 28 -13.51 6.05 -14.57
CA TRP A 28 -14.91 6.39 -14.79
C TRP A 28 -15.20 6.69 -16.26
N ARG A 29 -14.30 7.39 -16.96
CA ARG A 29 -14.44 7.74 -18.37
C ARG A 29 -14.18 6.58 -19.32
N PHE A 30 -13.17 5.76 -19.03
CA PHE A 30 -12.69 4.70 -19.93
C PHE A 30 -13.08 3.29 -19.48
N GLY A 31 -13.82 3.17 -18.37
CA GLY A 31 -14.23 1.90 -17.78
C GLY A 31 -13.16 1.27 -16.89
N GLY A 32 -13.53 0.18 -16.21
CA GLY A 32 -12.62 -0.56 -15.34
C GLY A 32 -12.47 0.01 -13.92
N LEU A 33 -13.52 0.63 -13.37
CA LEU A 33 -13.55 1.17 -12.00
C LEU A 33 -13.10 0.15 -10.93
N GLY A 34 -13.32 -1.15 -11.14
CA GLY A 34 -12.81 -2.19 -10.25
C GLY A 34 -11.29 -2.15 -10.06
N ASN A 35 -10.53 -1.66 -11.05
CA ASN A 35 -9.09 -1.47 -10.94
C ASN A 35 -8.68 -0.43 -9.89
N LEU A 36 -9.59 0.41 -9.41
CA LEU A 36 -9.30 1.30 -8.28
C LEU A 36 -8.98 0.54 -7.01
N LEU A 37 -9.47 -0.70 -6.85
CA LEU A 37 -9.17 -1.56 -5.71
C LEU A 37 -7.81 -2.25 -5.78
N TRP A 38 -7.05 -2.07 -6.88
CA TRP A 38 -5.65 -2.51 -6.89
C TRP A 38 -4.90 -1.84 -5.75
N MET A 39 -4.14 -2.64 -5.01
CA MET A 39 -3.40 -2.21 -3.83
C MET A 39 -2.59 -0.93 -4.06
N CYS A 40 -1.96 -0.78 -5.23
CA CYS A 40 -1.19 0.41 -5.60
C CYS A 40 -2.04 1.69 -5.72
N ASN A 41 -3.27 1.59 -6.24
CA ASN A 41 -4.20 2.73 -6.34
C ASN A 41 -4.74 3.08 -4.96
N THR A 42 -5.26 2.10 -4.22
CA THR A 42 -5.74 2.29 -2.84
C THR A 42 -4.66 2.73 -1.87
N GLY A 43 -3.39 2.47 -2.16
CA GLY A 43 -2.26 2.94 -1.35
C GLY A 43 -2.21 4.47 -1.26
N ASN A 44 -2.60 5.18 -2.32
CA ASN A 44 -2.75 6.64 -2.28
C ASN A 44 -3.89 7.08 -1.37
N LEU A 45 -5.02 6.39 -1.42
CA LEU A 45 -6.15 6.68 -0.53
C LEU A 45 -5.79 6.42 0.94
N LEU A 46 -5.11 5.31 1.22
CA LEU A 46 -4.62 4.97 2.55
C LEU A 46 -3.58 5.99 3.04
N MET A 47 -2.67 6.43 2.17
CA MET A 47 -1.70 7.48 2.49
C MET A 47 -2.40 8.80 2.83
N ALA A 48 -3.38 9.22 2.01
CA ALA A 48 -4.16 10.42 2.25
C ALA A 48 -4.87 10.34 3.61
N ALA A 49 -5.55 9.23 3.90
CA ALA A 49 -6.21 8.99 5.18
C ALA A 49 -5.23 9.06 6.36
N GLY A 50 -4.08 8.39 6.26
CA GLY A 50 -3.04 8.43 7.29
C GLY A 50 -2.52 9.84 7.55
N LEU A 51 -2.27 10.62 6.49
CA LEU A 51 -1.81 12.01 6.59
C LEU A 51 -2.87 12.92 7.21
N PHE A 52 -4.12 12.86 6.75
CA PHE A 52 -5.20 13.68 7.31
C PHE A 52 -5.47 13.36 8.77
N LEU A 53 -5.47 12.08 9.15
CA LEU A 53 -5.68 11.64 10.53
C LEU A 53 -4.43 11.81 11.42
N GLY A 54 -3.27 12.09 10.84
CA GLY A 54 -2.00 12.11 11.56
C GLY A 54 -1.60 10.73 12.12
N HIS A 55 -2.13 9.64 11.56
CA HIS A 55 -1.96 8.29 12.07
C HIS A 55 -0.68 7.66 11.48
N ARG A 56 0.38 7.60 12.29
CA ARG A 56 1.74 7.23 11.85
C ARG A 56 1.81 5.82 11.28
N GLU A 57 1.08 4.88 11.87
CA GLU A 57 1.02 3.47 11.52
C GLU A 57 0.37 3.28 10.14
N ILE A 58 -0.71 4.04 9.86
CA ILE A 58 -1.36 4.04 8.53
C ILE A 58 -0.41 4.65 7.48
N ILE A 59 0.26 5.75 7.79
CA ILE A 59 1.26 6.37 6.90
C ILE A 59 2.38 5.37 6.57
N ARG A 60 2.92 4.68 7.58
CA ARG A 60 3.97 3.66 7.41
C ARG A 60 3.47 2.51 6.54
N ALA A 61 2.27 1.98 6.83
CA ALA A 61 1.68 0.88 6.08
C ALA A 61 1.48 1.24 4.59
N ALA A 62 0.95 2.44 4.33
CA ALA A 62 0.78 2.95 2.99
C ALA A 62 2.13 3.14 2.28
N ALA A 63 3.14 3.69 2.96
CA ALA A 63 4.48 3.86 2.41
C ALA A 63 5.13 2.52 2.03
N ILE A 64 4.99 1.47 2.84
CA ILE A 64 5.48 0.13 2.50
C ILE A 64 4.88 -0.34 1.17
N TRP A 65 3.56 -0.17 0.99
CA TRP A 65 2.85 -0.61 -0.22
C TRP A 65 3.19 0.17 -1.49
N THR A 66 3.70 1.41 -1.39
CA THR A 66 4.15 2.16 -2.57
C THR A 66 5.30 1.48 -3.31
N LEU A 67 6.16 0.72 -2.61
CA LEU A 67 7.34 0.04 -3.19
C LEU A 67 6.96 -1.14 -4.11
N PRO A 68 6.25 -2.19 -3.64
CA PRO A 68 5.82 -3.27 -4.51
C PRO A 68 4.79 -2.79 -5.53
N GLY A 69 3.96 -1.78 -5.18
CA GLY A 69 3.04 -1.15 -6.11
C GLY A 69 3.76 -0.54 -7.31
N LEU A 70 4.86 0.19 -7.09
CA LEU A 70 5.69 0.72 -8.16
C LEU A 70 6.34 -0.40 -8.99
N GLY A 71 6.87 -1.44 -8.33
CA GLY A 71 7.51 -2.57 -9.02
C GLY A 71 6.54 -3.31 -9.96
N ILE A 72 5.32 -3.60 -9.49
CA ILE A 72 4.26 -4.23 -10.29
C ILE A 72 3.85 -3.30 -11.44
N TRP A 73 3.70 -2.00 -11.18
CA TRP A 73 3.34 -1.04 -12.21
C TRP A 73 4.40 -0.92 -13.30
N LEU A 74 5.69 -0.87 -12.93
CA LEU A 74 6.80 -0.85 -13.89
C LEU A 74 6.79 -2.09 -14.79
N TRP A 75 6.48 -3.24 -14.23
CA TRP A 75 6.48 -4.50 -14.96
C TRP A 75 5.29 -4.64 -15.91
N TYR A 76 4.08 -4.26 -15.47
CA TYR A 76 2.84 -4.59 -16.18
C TYR A 76 2.13 -3.41 -16.85
N VAL A 77 2.39 -2.17 -16.42
CA VAL A 77 1.53 -1.02 -16.78
C VAL A 77 2.32 0.13 -17.40
N ALA A 78 3.58 0.34 -17.00
CA ALA A 78 4.34 1.55 -17.33
C ALA A 78 4.47 1.86 -18.82
N ARG A 79 4.44 0.85 -19.70
CA ARG A 79 4.55 1.04 -21.16
C ARG A 79 3.33 1.75 -21.76
N ASP A 80 2.15 1.50 -21.20
CA ASP A 80 0.87 2.02 -21.68
C ASP A 80 0.24 2.97 -20.63
N ALA A 81 1.05 3.46 -19.69
CA ALA A 81 0.56 4.26 -18.59
C ALA A 81 0.20 5.67 -19.05
N ASN A 82 -1.01 6.09 -18.68
CA ASN A 82 -1.42 7.49 -18.79
C ASN A 82 -0.85 8.33 -17.63
N LEU A 83 -1.06 9.65 -17.71
CA LEU A 83 -0.57 10.59 -16.70
C LEU A 83 -1.13 10.30 -15.29
N SER A 84 -2.43 10.00 -15.14
CA SER A 84 -3.00 9.75 -13.81
C SER A 84 -2.44 8.47 -13.20
N SER A 85 -2.21 7.43 -14.00
CA SER A 85 -1.56 6.19 -13.57
C SER A 85 -0.12 6.47 -13.14
N THR A 86 0.63 7.23 -13.94
CA THR A 86 2.01 7.61 -13.61
C THR A 86 2.07 8.41 -12.30
N LEU A 87 1.18 9.39 -12.12
CA LEU A 87 1.10 10.18 -10.89
C LEU A 87 0.72 9.33 -9.67
N ALA A 88 -0.22 8.38 -9.81
CA ALA A 88 -0.59 7.47 -8.73
C ALA A 88 0.58 6.63 -8.23
N HIS A 89 1.49 6.21 -9.12
CA HIS A 89 2.59 5.33 -8.74
C HIS A 89 3.86 6.11 -8.37
N VAL A 90 4.31 6.99 -9.25
CA VAL A 90 5.53 7.80 -9.05
C VAL A 90 5.29 8.92 -8.04
N GLY A 91 4.16 9.63 -8.14
CA GLY A 91 3.79 10.63 -7.14
C GLY A 91 3.52 9.97 -5.78
N GLY A 92 2.81 8.84 -5.77
CA GLY A 92 2.53 8.07 -4.56
C GLY A 92 3.79 7.66 -3.80
N ILE A 93 4.80 7.10 -4.47
CA ILE A 93 6.06 6.73 -3.81
C ILE A 93 6.84 7.96 -3.31
N VAL A 94 6.88 9.06 -4.07
CA VAL A 94 7.58 10.29 -3.64
C VAL A 94 6.97 10.82 -2.34
N ILE A 95 5.64 10.97 -2.30
CA ILE A 95 4.96 11.42 -1.09
C ILE A 95 5.10 10.41 0.04
N GLY A 96 5.01 9.11 -0.24
CA GLY A 96 5.18 8.06 0.75
C GLY A 96 6.55 8.08 1.41
N MET A 97 7.63 8.28 0.65
CA MET A 97 8.99 8.35 1.20
C MET A 97 9.22 9.65 1.99
N ILE A 98 8.70 10.79 1.53
CA ILE A 98 8.75 12.06 2.28
C ILE A 98 8.01 11.92 3.62
N ALA A 99 6.79 11.38 3.59
CA ALA A 99 5.98 11.16 4.78
C ALA A 99 6.66 10.18 5.75
N LEU A 100 7.18 9.07 5.23
CA LEU A 100 7.86 8.05 6.01
C LEU A 100 9.13 8.59 6.68
N ARG A 101 9.93 9.39 5.97
CA ARG A 101 11.13 10.02 6.56
C ARG A 101 10.78 10.88 7.77
N ARG A 102 9.59 11.48 7.80
CA ARG A 102 9.10 12.29 8.92
C ARG A 102 8.55 11.45 10.07
N VAL A 103 7.73 10.44 9.78
CA VAL A 103 7.10 9.60 10.83
C VAL A 103 7.98 8.46 11.34
N ARG A 104 9.08 8.18 10.61
CA ARG A 104 10.01 7.05 10.80
C ARG A 104 9.30 5.69 10.71
N MET A 105 10.06 4.61 10.68
CA MET A 105 9.55 3.25 10.54
C MET A 105 9.73 2.47 11.84
N ASP A 106 8.65 1.89 12.36
CA ASP A 106 8.69 0.96 13.49
C ASP A 106 8.79 -0.50 13.01
N ARG A 107 8.91 -1.45 13.94
CA ARG A 107 9.06 -2.88 13.60
C ARG A 107 7.75 -3.60 13.29
N VAL A 108 6.59 -2.98 13.53
CA VAL A 108 5.26 -3.60 13.45
C VAL A 108 4.41 -3.08 12.29
N ALA A 109 4.84 -2.01 11.60
CA ALA A 109 4.11 -1.38 10.50
C ALA A 109 3.79 -2.34 9.34
N TRP A 110 4.62 -3.36 9.14
CA TRP A 110 4.35 -4.40 8.14
C TRP A 110 3.07 -5.19 8.46
N LEU A 111 2.69 -5.33 9.73
CA LEU A 111 1.43 -5.98 10.13
C LEU A 111 0.22 -5.16 9.68
N TYR A 112 0.28 -3.83 9.80
CA TYR A 112 -0.77 -2.95 9.31
C TYR A 112 -0.87 -2.99 7.79
N ALA A 113 0.27 -3.00 7.08
CA ALA A 113 0.31 -3.19 5.63
C ALA A 113 -0.28 -4.56 5.23
N PHE A 114 0.04 -5.62 5.98
CA PHE A 114 -0.47 -6.95 5.72
C PHE A 114 -1.98 -7.05 5.98
N ALA A 115 -2.47 -6.51 7.10
CA ALA A 115 -3.89 -6.45 7.41
C ALA A 115 -4.67 -5.70 6.32
N TRP A 116 -4.14 -4.58 5.85
CA TRP A 116 -4.72 -3.84 4.72
C TRP A 116 -4.81 -4.69 3.44
N SER A 117 -3.83 -5.55 3.19
CA SER A 117 -3.85 -6.48 2.05
C SER A 117 -4.93 -7.55 2.14
N LEU A 118 -5.21 -8.05 3.34
CA LEU A 118 -6.30 -8.98 3.56
C LEU A 118 -7.65 -8.30 3.34
N ILE A 119 -7.81 -7.07 3.86
CA ILE A 119 -9.01 -6.26 3.65
C ILE A 119 -9.27 -6.04 2.16
N LEU A 120 -8.24 -5.62 1.41
CA LEU A 120 -8.40 -5.37 -0.02
C LEU A 120 -8.57 -6.63 -0.86
N GLN A 121 -7.98 -7.75 -0.45
CA GLN A 121 -8.22 -9.03 -1.12
C GLN A 121 -9.69 -9.45 -0.96
N ILE A 122 -10.27 -9.27 0.23
CA ILE A 122 -11.69 -9.52 0.48
C ILE A 122 -12.55 -8.53 -0.33
N ALA A 123 -12.25 -7.24 -0.25
CA ALA A 123 -12.98 -6.21 -0.99
C ALA A 123 -12.95 -6.44 -2.50
N ALA A 124 -11.79 -6.77 -3.07
CA ALA A 124 -11.66 -7.11 -4.48
C ALA A 124 -12.52 -8.33 -4.85
N ARG A 125 -12.55 -9.35 -3.98
CA ARG A 125 -13.38 -10.54 -4.22
C ARG A 125 -14.88 -10.24 -4.20
N LEU A 126 -15.33 -9.27 -3.40
CA LEU A 126 -16.74 -8.94 -3.25
C LEU A 126 -17.24 -7.89 -4.24
N PHE A 127 -16.39 -6.96 -4.66
CA PHE A 127 -16.82 -5.73 -5.34
C PHE A 127 -16.23 -5.54 -6.75
N THR A 128 -15.36 -6.44 -7.24
CA THR A 128 -14.84 -6.34 -8.61
C THR A 128 -15.30 -7.49 -9.49
N ASP A 129 -15.44 -7.20 -10.79
CA ASP A 129 -15.63 -8.23 -11.82
C ASP A 129 -14.49 -9.28 -11.74
N PRO A 130 -14.81 -10.58 -11.67
CA PRO A 130 -13.81 -11.66 -11.67
C PRO A 130 -12.82 -11.61 -12.85
N ALA A 131 -13.25 -11.11 -14.01
CA ALA A 131 -12.40 -10.98 -15.19
C ALA A 131 -11.22 -10.01 -15.00
N LEU A 132 -11.36 -9.04 -14.09
CA LEU A 132 -10.28 -8.10 -13.76
C LEU A 132 -9.23 -8.73 -12.83
N ASN A 133 -9.60 -9.79 -12.10
CA ASN A 133 -8.77 -10.49 -11.12
C ASN A 133 -7.95 -9.55 -10.21
N VAL A 134 -8.58 -8.46 -9.74
CA VAL A 134 -7.92 -7.41 -8.94
C VAL A 134 -7.33 -8.01 -7.67
N ASN A 135 -6.08 -7.64 -7.35
CA ASN A 135 -5.31 -8.22 -6.25
C ASN A 135 -5.25 -9.75 -6.28
N LEU A 136 -5.42 -10.35 -7.46
CA LEU A 136 -5.44 -11.80 -7.69
C LEU A 136 -6.51 -12.51 -6.84
N ALA A 137 -7.65 -11.84 -6.63
CA ALA A 137 -8.69 -12.27 -5.70
C ALA A 137 -9.63 -13.37 -6.24
N HIS A 138 -9.63 -13.63 -7.55
CA HIS A 138 -10.61 -14.51 -8.21
C HIS A 138 -9.98 -15.76 -8.85
N SER A 139 -8.80 -15.64 -9.46
CA SER A 139 -8.16 -16.74 -10.19
C SER A 139 -6.63 -16.72 -10.09
N ILE A 140 -6.00 -17.83 -10.49
CA ILE A 140 -4.54 -17.90 -10.67
C ILE A 140 -4.14 -16.88 -11.74
N GLN A 141 -3.02 -16.19 -11.53
CA GLN A 141 -2.49 -15.25 -12.51
C GLN A 141 -2.05 -16.01 -13.77
N ARG A 142 -2.39 -15.46 -14.95
CA ARG A 142 -1.97 -16.05 -16.23
C ARG A 142 -0.45 -16.26 -16.28
N GLY A 143 -0.03 -17.45 -16.70
CA GLY A 143 1.37 -17.90 -16.73
C GLY A 143 1.80 -18.73 -15.52
N TRP A 144 0.97 -18.84 -14.48
CA TRP A 144 1.27 -19.59 -13.26
C TRP A 144 0.44 -20.88 -13.11
N GLU A 145 -0.42 -21.19 -14.07
CA GLU A 145 -1.34 -22.33 -14.02
C GLU A 145 -0.62 -23.68 -14.00
N SER A 146 0.59 -23.77 -14.58
CA SER A 146 1.41 -24.99 -14.56
C SER A 146 2.09 -25.25 -13.21
N VAL A 147 2.25 -24.20 -12.39
CA VAL A 147 2.90 -24.29 -11.08
C VAL A 147 1.88 -24.64 -10.00
N PHE A 148 0.65 -24.14 -10.12
CA PHE A 148 -0.38 -24.28 -9.11
C PHE A 148 -1.56 -25.11 -9.60
N SER A 149 -1.73 -26.29 -8.98
CA SER A 149 -2.87 -27.18 -9.25
C SER A 149 -4.21 -26.69 -8.70
N SER A 150 -4.23 -25.68 -7.82
CA SER A 150 -5.46 -25.10 -7.30
C SER A 150 -5.30 -23.64 -6.91
N TYR A 151 -6.39 -22.88 -7.05
CA TYR A 151 -6.43 -21.47 -6.66
C TYR A 151 -6.15 -21.27 -5.16
N TRP A 152 -6.57 -22.20 -4.29
CA TRP A 152 -6.28 -22.12 -2.86
C TRP A 152 -4.79 -22.22 -2.54
N LYS A 153 -4.06 -23.12 -3.20
CA LYS A 153 -2.60 -23.22 -3.05
C LYS A 153 -1.93 -21.93 -3.52
N PHE A 154 -2.34 -21.42 -4.69
CA PHE A 154 -1.85 -20.14 -5.21
C PHE A 154 -2.09 -18.99 -4.23
N ARG A 155 -3.31 -18.85 -3.72
CA ARG A 155 -3.70 -17.79 -2.78
C ARG A 155 -2.92 -17.87 -1.47
N LEU A 156 -2.74 -19.07 -0.90
CA LEU A 156 -1.95 -19.25 0.31
C LEU A 156 -0.49 -18.85 0.07
N THR A 157 0.13 -19.34 -1.01
CA THR A 157 1.50 -19.00 -1.38
C THR A 157 1.66 -17.49 -1.61
N LEU A 158 0.75 -16.86 -2.34
CA LEU A 158 0.75 -15.42 -2.58
C LEU A 158 0.62 -14.64 -1.27
N THR A 159 -0.23 -15.08 -0.34
CA THR A 159 -0.45 -14.42 0.95
C THR A 159 0.81 -14.49 1.82
N LEU A 160 1.46 -15.66 1.88
CA LEU A 160 2.72 -15.84 2.60
C LEU A 160 3.85 -15.01 1.95
N LEU A 161 3.91 -14.97 0.62
CA LEU A 161 4.88 -14.16 -0.12
C LEU A 161 4.68 -12.67 0.14
N ILE A 162 3.43 -12.19 0.12
CA ILE A 162 3.10 -10.80 0.47
C ILE A 162 3.55 -10.51 1.91
N ALA A 163 3.22 -11.36 2.88
CA ALA A 163 3.66 -11.18 4.26
C ALA A 163 5.19 -11.08 4.37
N LEU A 164 5.91 -11.98 3.70
CA LEU A 164 7.38 -11.99 3.68
C LEU A 164 7.95 -10.71 3.04
N ILE A 165 7.44 -10.29 1.88
CA ILE A 165 7.89 -9.06 1.20
C ILE A 165 7.63 -7.84 2.08
N LEU A 166 6.42 -7.70 2.65
CA LEU A 166 6.10 -6.58 3.52
C LEU A 166 6.97 -6.55 4.77
N TRP A 167 7.25 -7.72 5.35
CA TRP A 167 8.16 -7.84 6.49
C TRP A 167 9.59 -7.42 6.12
N LEU A 168 10.14 -7.91 4.99
CA LEU A 168 11.47 -7.53 4.50
C LEU A 168 11.56 -6.03 4.22
N LEU A 169 10.55 -5.45 3.55
CA LEU A 169 10.50 -4.02 3.27
C LEU A 169 10.37 -3.19 4.55
N GLY A 170 9.50 -3.60 5.48
CA GLY A 170 9.37 -2.98 6.79
C GLY A 170 10.69 -3.01 7.56
N ARG A 171 11.41 -4.14 7.52
CA ARG A 171 12.73 -4.30 8.15
C ARG A 171 13.79 -3.40 7.51
N ALA A 172 13.84 -3.34 6.18
CA ALA A 172 14.77 -2.48 5.45
C ALA A 172 14.51 -0.99 5.71
N LEU A 173 13.23 -0.57 5.68
CA LEU A 173 12.83 0.81 5.97
C LEU A 173 13.06 1.18 7.45
N HIS A 174 12.88 0.25 8.38
CA HIS A 174 13.24 0.42 9.78
C HIS A 174 14.75 0.61 9.97
N TRP A 175 15.58 -0.10 9.20
CA TRP A 175 17.02 0.10 9.24
C TRP A 175 17.43 1.48 8.70
N LEU A 176 16.79 1.96 7.63
CA LEU A 176 17.07 3.28 7.05
C LEU A 176 16.57 4.44 7.91
N TRP A 177 15.37 4.32 8.49
CA TRP A 177 14.72 5.38 9.26
C TRP A 177 14.06 4.81 10.52
N PRO A 178 14.83 4.35 11.52
CA PRO A 178 14.26 3.75 12.71
C PRO A 178 13.42 4.77 13.49
N ALA A 179 12.21 4.37 13.89
CA ALA A 179 11.50 5.05 14.95
C ALA A 179 12.26 4.78 16.26
N THR A 180 12.52 5.81 17.06
CA THR A 180 13.11 5.63 18.37
C THR A 180 12.15 4.78 19.20
N ASP A 181 12.60 3.60 19.64
CA ASP A 181 11.81 2.64 20.43
C ASP A 181 11.45 3.25 21.81
N GLN A 182 10.48 4.18 21.86
CA GLN A 182 9.89 4.67 23.11
C GLN A 182 9.07 3.57 23.81
N PHE A 183 8.61 2.57 23.05
CA PHE A 183 7.80 1.45 23.56
C PHE A 183 8.52 0.57 24.59
N VAL A 184 9.86 0.51 24.60
CA VAL A 184 10.62 -0.28 25.58
C VAL A 184 10.89 0.50 26.86
N LYS A 185 11.04 1.83 26.79
CA LYS A 185 11.37 2.64 27.98
C LYS A 185 10.17 2.83 28.91
N GLU A 186 8.94 2.90 28.40
CA GLU A 186 7.75 3.04 29.25
C GLU A 186 7.44 1.78 30.06
N ASN A 187 7.71 0.57 29.51
CA ASN A 187 7.45 -0.70 30.20
C ASN A 187 8.62 -1.21 31.05
N SER A 188 9.79 -0.58 31.00
CA SER A 188 10.95 -0.89 31.87
C SER A 188 11.13 0.10 33.02
N GLN A 189 10.28 1.13 33.10
CA GLN A 189 10.21 2.05 34.24
C GLN A 189 9.05 1.76 35.20
N VAL A 190 8.27 0.70 34.92
CA VAL A 190 7.13 0.24 35.74
C VAL A 190 7.35 -1.19 36.25
N ALA A 191 8.57 -1.73 36.13
CA ALA A 191 8.97 -3.04 36.66
C ALA A 191 10.04 -2.86 37.74
#